data_AF-A0A535L4F4-F1
#
_entry.id   AF-A0A535L4F4-F1
#
_cell.length_a   1.000
_cell.length_b   1.000
_cell.length_c   1.000
_cell.angle_alpha   90.00
_cell.angle_beta   90.00
_cell.angle_gamma   90.00
#
_symmetry.space_group_name_H-M   'P 1'
#
loop_
_entity.id
_entity.type
_entity.pdbx_description
1 polymer ?
#
loop_
_entity_poly.entity_id
_entity_poly.type
_entity_poly.pdbx_seq_one_letter_code
_entity_poly.pdbx_strand_id
1 'polypeptide(L)'
;MKRQCARQSIPLHHHHRISIRLKMLPGTKRCDLRQHIITALCYLLRYPFALLNLIGRPFRGRAWRNPRSIVVIKPCCLGDLVMTTPLLEVIRHAYPDATISYVAGTWSKVIPEHHPAVDTVIDCSAVGIPGRYSFTDYSKLARTLRAHHFDLAFVLDRSPMLTLLPWLSGIPRRVGPDSLGRGFSLTDRVPVSSSPTHLQHQAEVYLDLARAIGLPVDAPRMRFEPTAQERQSVSRPSRLRIALFTGGGSNPGMDLTAKRWPLDRFEDLARKLIYELGAQLLLIGGPGDVPLNQQLQDALGAQGDTVINLTGKTTLGELAAQLEQCALFIGNDS
;
A
#
# COMPACT_ATOMS: atom_id res chain seq x y z
N MET A 1 69.74 -13.71 27.52
CA MET A 1 69.67 -12.34 28.09
C MET A 1 68.58 -11.56 27.38
N LYS A 2 67.37 -11.51 27.98
CA LYS A 2 66.17 -10.86 27.45
C LYS A 2 65.97 -9.51 28.13
N ARG A 3 65.63 -8.48 27.34
CA ARG A 3 65.29 -7.12 27.81
C ARG A 3 63.78 -7.00 28.10
N GLN A 4 63.48 -6.19 29.11
CA GLN A 4 62.15 -5.77 29.58
C GLN A 4 61.36 -4.99 28.53
N CYS A 5 60.02 -5.07 28.59
CA CYS A 5 59.16 -3.89 28.48
C CYS A 5 57.82 -4.15 29.19
N ALA A 6 57.47 -3.27 30.12
CA ALA A 6 56.22 -3.25 30.87
C ALA A 6 55.04 -2.86 29.98
N ARG A 7 53.87 -3.46 30.21
CA ARG A 7 52.57 -2.96 29.72
C ARG A 7 51.73 -2.54 30.93
N GLN A 8 51.55 -1.24 31.08
CA GLN A 8 50.55 -0.61 31.94
C GLN A 8 49.19 -0.60 31.24
N SER A 9 48.16 -0.71 32.07
CA SER A 9 46.72 -0.71 31.81
C SER A 9 46.16 0.60 31.26
N ILE A 10 45.19 0.52 30.34
CA ILE A 10 44.31 1.62 29.91
C ILE A 10 42.84 1.16 30.07
N PRO A 11 41.90 2.01 30.54
CA PRO A 11 40.58 1.60 30.99
C PRO A 11 39.51 1.54 29.86
N LEU A 12 38.52 0.68 30.07
CA LEU A 12 37.31 0.52 29.27
C LEU A 12 36.39 1.75 29.40
N HIS A 13 36.13 2.46 28.30
CA HIS A 13 35.12 3.50 28.22
C HIS A 13 33.76 2.96 27.73
N HIS A 14 32.76 3.15 28.60
CA HIS A 14 31.32 3.30 28.39
C HIS A 14 30.63 2.73 27.13
N HIS A 15 29.95 1.59 27.31
CA HIS A 15 28.76 1.25 26.53
C HIS A 15 27.57 2.10 26.98
N HIS A 16 27.14 3.06 26.15
CA HIS A 16 25.80 3.64 26.27
C HIS A 16 24.75 2.61 25.81
N ARG A 17 24.13 1.91 26.77
CA ARG A 17 22.86 1.23 26.55
C ARG A 17 21.79 2.30 26.31
N ILE A 18 21.33 2.43 25.06
CA ILE A 18 20.11 3.19 24.74
C ILE A 18 18.93 2.37 25.28
N SER A 19 18.51 2.70 26.50
CA SER A 19 17.25 2.26 27.08
C SER A 19 16.13 3.09 26.44
N ILE A 20 15.47 2.52 25.43
CA ILE A 20 14.19 3.06 24.94
C ILE A 20 13.13 2.73 26.00
N ARG A 21 12.98 3.62 26.99
CA ARG A 21 11.78 3.64 27.83
C ARG A 21 10.62 4.11 26.95
N LEU A 22 9.83 3.15 26.46
CA LEU A 22 8.47 3.39 25.97
C LEU A 22 7.65 4.02 27.11
N LYS A 23 7.63 5.35 27.18
CA LYS A 23 6.63 6.09 27.94
C LYS A 23 5.29 5.85 27.25
N MET A 24 4.46 4.98 27.83
CA MET A 24 3.06 4.83 27.44
C MET A 24 2.38 6.20 27.50
N LEU A 25 1.96 6.71 26.35
CA LEU A 25 1.15 7.92 26.24
C LEU A 25 -0.24 7.64 26.85
N PRO A 26 -0.73 8.48 27.79
CA PRO A 26 -2.03 8.29 28.40
C PRO A 26 -3.14 8.76 27.44
N GLY A 27 -3.59 7.85 26.58
CA GLY A 27 -4.71 8.09 25.65
C GLY A 27 -5.39 6.83 25.11
N THR A 28 -4.94 5.63 25.48
CA THR A 28 -5.27 4.37 24.79
C THR A 28 -6.57 3.67 25.21
N LYS A 29 -7.30 4.15 26.22
CA LYS A 29 -8.43 3.36 26.78
C LYS A 29 -9.77 3.46 26.03
N ARG A 30 -10.07 4.56 25.32
CA ARG A 30 -11.37 4.72 24.62
C ARG A 30 -11.42 4.08 23.22
N CYS A 31 -10.26 3.92 22.56
CA CYS A 31 -10.20 3.32 21.23
C CYS A 31 -10.47 1.81 21.24
N ASP A 32 -10.30 1.18 22.41
CA ASP A 32 -10.26 -0.28 22.52
C ASP A 32 -11.66 -0.91 22.62
N LEU A 33 -12.58 -0.33 23.41
CA LEU A 33 -13.92 -0.90 23.63
C LEU A 33 -14.74 -0.96 22.33
N ARG A 34 -14.68 0.09 21.50
CA ARG A 34 -15.37 0.13 20.20
C ARG A 34 -14.88 -0.99 19.29
N GLN A 35 -13.56 -1.21 19.25
CA GLN A 35 -12.96 -2.24 18.41
C GLN A 35 -13.30 -3.65 18.91
N HIS A 36 -13.37 -3.86 20.23
CA HIS A 36 -13.84 -5.10 20.84
C HIS A 36 -15.31 -5.39 20.51
N ILE A 37 -16.19 -4.39 20.62
CA ILE A 37 -17.62 -4.53 20.26
C ILE A 37 -17.77 -4.90 18.77
N ILE A 38 -17.06 -4.20 17.88
CA ILE A 38 -17.08 -4.51 16.44
C ILE A 38 -16.63 -5.95 16.20
N THR A 39 -15.56 -6.38 16.86
CA THR A 39 -15.01 -7.73 16.73
C THR A 39 -16.01 -8.78 17.21
N ALA A 40 -16.60 -8.60 18.39
CA ALA A 40 -17.64 -9.49 18.92
C ALA A 40 -18.86 -9.57 17.98
N LEU A 41 -19.32 -8.43 17.46
CA LEU A 41 -20.41 -8.39 16.49
C LEU A 41 -20.06 -9.14 15.21
N CYS A 42 -18.84 -8.98 14.69
CA CYS A 42 -18.39 -9.71 13.50
C CYS A 42 -18.39 -11.23 13.73
N TYR A 43 -17.95 -11.70 14.90
CA TYR A 43 -18.03 -13.11 15.27
C TYR A 43 -19.48 -13.61 15.37
N LEU A 44 -20.41 -12.81 15.91
CA LEU A 44 -21.82 -13.18 15.97
C LEU A 44 -22.46 -13.22 14.58
N LEU A 45 -22.16 -12.25 13.72
CA LEU A 45 -22.67 -12.18 12.34
C LEU A 45 -22.17 -13.31 11.44
N ARG A 46 -21.10 -14.00 11.82
CA ARG A 46 -20.59 -15.16 11.07
C ARG A 46 -21.64 -16.24 10.86
N TYR A 47 -22.40 -16.58 11.89
CA TYR A 47 -23.37 -17.69 11.87
C TYR A 47 -24.57 -17.43 10.95
N PRO A 48 -25.29 -16.30 11.04
CA PRO A 48 -26.40 -16.03 10.12
C PRO A 48 -25.92 -15.90 8.68
N PHE A 49 -24.73 -15.32 8.42
CA PHE A 49 -24.20 -15.26 7.05
C PHE A 49 -23.81 -16.64 6.50
N ALA A 50 -23.23 -17.51 7.32
CA ALA A 50 -22.98 -18.89 6.93
C ALA A 50 -24.30 -19.62 6.61
N LEU A 51 -25.33 -19.44 7.43
CA LEU A 51 -26.65 -20.02 7.21
C LEU A 51 -27.31 -19.48 5.93
N LEU A 52 -27.25 -18.17 5.69
CA LEU A 52 -27.78 -17.53 4.48
C LEU A 52 -27.07 -18.02 3.20
N ASN A 53 -25.76 -18.28 3.27
CA ASN A 53 -25.01 -18.89 2.18
C ASN A 53 -25.44 -20.36 1.93
N LEU A 54 -25.72 -21.14 2.99
CA LEU A 54 -26.16 -22.54 2.89
C LEU A 54 -27.60 -22.69 2.36
N ILE A 55 -28.54 -21.89 2.88
CA ILE A 55 -29.97 -21.94 2.52
C ILE A 55 -30.22 -21.41 1.09
N GLY A 56 -29.30 -20.58 0.56
CA GLY A 56 -29.14 -20.38 -0.87
C GLY A 56 -30.16 -19.48 -1.57
N ARG A 57 -30.19 -18.17 -1.25
CA ARG A 57 -31.05 -17.19 -1.96
C ARG A 57 -30.45 -15.78 -2.18
N PRO A 58 -29.14 -15.61 -2.44
CA PRO A 58 -28.90 -14.76 -3.61
C PRO A 58 -27.85 -15.29 -4.60
N PHE A 59 -27.17 -16.41 -4.31
CA PHE A 59 -25.90 -16.76 -4.98
C PHE A 59 -25.78 -18.18 -5.56
N ARG A 60 -26.85 -18.99 -5.51
CA ARG A 60 -26.81 -20.33 -6.11
C ARG A 60 -26.74 -20.20 -7.63
N GLY A 61 -25.71 -20.80 -8.23
CA GLY A 61 -25.59 -21.00 -9.68
C GLY A 61 -24.28 -20.52 -10.34
N ARG A 62 -23.35 -19.89 -9.61
CA ARG A 62 -22.18 -19.23 -10.22
C ARG A 62 -20.81 -19.48 -9.56
N ALA A 63 -20.68 -20.49 -8.69
CA ALA A 63 -19.35 -20.94 -8.26
C ALA A 63 -18.68 -21.77 -9.38
N TRP A 64 -18.42 -21.13 -10.51
CA TRP A 64 -17.72 -21.74 -11.63
C TRP A 64 -16.26 -21.89 -11.25
N ARG A 65 -15.66 -23.03 -11.60
CA ARG A 65 -14.20 -23.20 -11.58
C ARG A 65 -13.49 -22.17 -12.47
N ASN A 66 -14.20 -21.61 -13.45
CA ASN A 66 -13.74 -20.58 -14.39
C ASN A 66 -14.68 -19.34 -14.33
N PRO A 67 -14.45 -18.38 -13.42
CA PRO A 67 -15.17 -17.10 -13.42
C PRO A 67 -14.93 -16.35 -14.73
N ARG A 68 -15.97 -15.69 -15.27
CA ARG A 68 -15.84 -14.83 -16.46
C ARG A 68 -15.70 -13.36 -16.09
N SER A 69 -16.20 -12.97 -14.91
CA SER A 69 -16.12 -11.60 -14.42
C SER A 69 -15.65 -11.57 -12.98
N ILE A 70 -14.51 -10.93 -12.73
CA ILE A 70 -13.80 -10.88 -11.46
C ILE A 70 -13.68 -9.42 -11.02
N VAL A 71 -13.86 -9.16 -9.72
CA VAL A 71 -13.56 -7.85 -9.12
C VAL A 71 -12.53 -7.96 -8.00
N VAL A 72 -11.51 -7.10 -8.04
CA VAL A 72 -10.55 -6.92 -6.94
C VAL A 72 -10.88 -5.62 -6.22
N ILE A 73 -11.02 -5.66 -4.90
CA ILE A 73 -11.46 -4.51 -4.09
C ILE A 73 -10.36 -4.11 -3.12
N LYS A 74 -9.72 -2.97 -3.41
CA LYS A 74 -8.78 -2.29 -2.52
C LYS A 74 -8.81 -0.77 -2.77
N PRO A 75 -9.65 -0.02 -2.04
CA PRO A 75 -9.82 1.42 -2.26
C PRO A 75 -8.59 2.30 -1.97
N CYS A 76 -7.76 1.89 -1.03
CA CYS A 76 -6.65 2.67 -0.47
C CYS A 76 -5.57 1.69 -0.01
N CYS A 77 -4.33 2.08 0.21
CA CYS A 77 -3.68 3.34 -0.19
C CYS A 77 -2.62 3.05 -1.27
N LEU A 78 -2.01 4.05 -1.93
CA LEU A 78 -1.13 3.81 -3.10
C LEU A 78 -0.13 2.65 -2.92
N GLY A 79 0.61 2.64 -1.80
CA GLY A 79 1.54 1.54 -1.48
C GLY A 79 0.86 0.18 -1.38
N ASP A 80 -0.32 0.10 -0.75
CA ASP A 80 -1.09 -1.15 -0.71
C ASP A 80 -1.52 -1.60 -2.10
N LEU A 81 -1.91 -0.68 -2.99
CA LEU A 81 -2.32 -1.01 -4.35
C LEU A 81 -1.15 -1.54 -5.18
N VAL A 82 0.06 -1.00 -5.01
CA VAL A 82 1.27 -1.59 -5.62
C VAL A 82 1.46 -3.03 -5.11
N MET A 83 1.24 -3.27 -3.82
CA MET A 83 1.34 -4.61 -3.23
C MET A 83 0.26 -5.58 -3.72
N THR A 84 -0.83 -5.14 -4.35
CA THR A 84 -1.84 -6.04 -4.95
C THR A 84 -1.46 -6.54 -6.34
N THR A 85 -0.51 -5.88 -7.01
CA THR A 85 -0.13 -6.20 -8.40
C THR A 85 0.34 -7.65 -8.61
N PRO A 86 1.06 -8.31 -7.68
CA PRO A 86 1.38 -9.74 -7.83
C PRO A 86 0.14 -10.63 -7.86
N LEU A 87 -0.88 -10.31 -7.06
CA LEU A 87 -2.15 -11.05 -7.08
C LEU A 87 -2.88 -10.84 -8.42
N LEU A 88 -2.84 -9.64 -8.99
CA LEU A 88 -3.44 -9.38 -10.31
C LEU A 88 -2.79 -10.21 -11.41
N GLU A 89 -1.46 -10.38 -11.38
CA GLU A 89 -0.74 -11.27 -12.30
C GLU A 89 -1.22 -12.72 -12.17
N VAL A 90 -1.32 -13.22 -10.94
CA VAL A 90 -1.81 -14.58 -10.65
C VAL A 90 -3.24 -14.79 -11.15
N ILE A 91 -4.14 -13.82 -10.90
CA ILE A 91 -5.54 -13.91 -11.36
C ILE A 91 -5.60 -13.93 -12.89
N ARG A 92 -4.88 -13.03 -13.57
CA ARG A 92 -4.86 -12.98 -15.04
C ARG A 92 -4.28 -14.26 -15.65
N HIS A 93 -3.22 -14.82 -15.07
CA HIS A 93 -2.63 -16.06 -15.56
C HIS A 93 -3.58 -17.26 -15.38
N ALA A 94 -4.25 -17.34 -14.22
CA ALA A 94 -5.21 -18.41 -13.95
C ALA A 94 -6.51 -18.28 -14.77
N TYR A 95 -6.90 -17.05 -15.11
CA TYR A 95 -8.16 -16.74 -15.80
C TYR A 95 -7.92 -15.77 -16.97
N PRO A 96 -7.26 -16.24 -18.06
CA PRO A 96 -6.87 -15.38 -19.18
C PRO A 96 -8.07 -14.70 -19.86
N ASP A 97 -9.19 -15.41 -19.98
CA ASP A 97 -10.40 -14.94 -20.66
C ASP A 97 -11.37 -14.15 -19.75
N ALA A 98 -11.07 -14.03 -18.46
CA ALA A 98 -11.94 -13.32 -17.53
C ALA A 98 -11.77 -11.81 -17.65
N THR A 99 -12.87 -11.07 -17.54
CA THR A 99 -12.82 -9.63 -17.31
C THR A 99 -12.47 -9.36 -15.85
N ILE A 100 -11.40 -8.62 -15.61
CA ILE A 100 -10.89 -8.26 -14.28
C ILE A 100 -11.13 -6.77 -14.06
N SER A 101 -12.06 -6.46 -13.18
CA SER A 101 -12.30 -5.10 -12.69
C SER A 101 -11.56 -4.83 -11.38
N TYR A 102 -11.13 -3.60 -11.17
CA TYR A 102 -10.49 -3.17 -9.92
C TYR A 102 -11.26 -2.01 -9.28
N VAL A 103 -11.65 -2.13 -8.02
CA VAL A 103 -12.27 -1.05 -7.24
C VAL A 103 -11.18 -0.33 -6.45
N ALA A 104 -10.93 0.93 -6.84
CA ALA A 104 -9.93 1.81 -6.23
C ALA A 104 -10.54 3.19 -5.94
N GLY A 105 -10.00 3.90 -4.95
CA GLY A 105 -10.41 5.28 -4.68
C GLY A 105 -9.83 6.25 -5.71
N THR A 106 -10.44 7.44 -5.84
CA THR A 106 -10.07 8.44 -6.86
C THR A 106 -8.58 8.79 -6.86
N TRP A 107 -7.96 8.81 -5.68
CA TRP A 107 -6.55 9.20 -5.53
C TRP A 107 -5.56 8.05 -5.79
N SER A 108 -6.01 6.80 -5.66
CA SER A 108 -5.16 5.61 -5.72
C SER A 108 -5.33 4.81 -7.01
N LYS A 109 -6.42 5.05 -7.75
CA LYS A 109 -6.78 4.34 -8.99
C LYS A 109 -5.72 4.41 -10.10
N VAL A 110 -4.81 5.38 -10.05
CA VAL A 110 -3.68 5.49 -10.98
C VAL A 110 -2.81 4.23 -11.02
N ILE A 111 -2.75 3.44 -9.93
CA ILE A 111 -2.01 2.18 -9.90
C ILE A 111 -2.66 1.11 -10.82
N PRO A 112 -3.94 0.75 -10.65
CA PRO A 112 -4.58 -0.24 -11.51
C PRO A 112 -4.98 0.27 -12.90
N GLU A 113 -5.11 1.58 -13.14
CA GLU A 113 -5.59 2.15 -14.42
C GLU A 113 -4.79 1.71 -15.66
N HIS A 114 -3.49 1.49 -15.51
CA HIS A 114 -2.60 1.06 -16.59
C HIS A 114 -2.00 -0.33 -16.38
N HIS A 115 -2.49 -1.08 -15.39
CA HIS A 115 -1.95 -2.40 -15.10
C HIS A 115 -2.45 -3.43 -16.14
N PRO A 116 -1.58 -4.19 -16.84
CA PRO A 116 -1.98 -5.07 -17.95
C PRO A 116 -2.98 -6.18 -17.59
N ALA A 117 -3.10 -6.53 -16.31
CA ALA A 117 -4.06 -7.52 -15.85
C ALA A 117 -5.47 -6.96 -15.63
N VAL A 118 -5.65 -5.64 -15.57
CA VAL A 118 -6.91 -4.97 -15.23
C VAL A 118 -7.58 -4.44 -16.49
N ASP A 119 -8.82 -4.84 -16.73
CA ASP A 119 -9.60 -4.41 -17.90
C ASP A 119 -10.41 -3.13 -17.62
N THR A 120 -10.82 -2.93 -16.36
CA THR A 120 -11.66 -1.78 -15.99
C THR A 120 -11.40 -1.38 -14.55
N VAL A 121 -11.26 -0.07 -14.30
CA VAL A 121 -11.20 0.48 -12.95
C VAL A 121 -12.52 1.13 -12.59
N ILE A 122 -13.03 0.77 -11.42
CA ILE A 122 -14.26 1.33 -10.83
C ILE A 122 -13.83 2.28 -9.71
N ASP A 123 -13.99 3.58 -9.96
CA ASP A 123 -13.69 4.64 -8.98
C ASP A 123 -14.74 4.62 -7.86
N CYS A 124 -14.32 4.26 -6.65
CA CYS A 124 -15.19 4.25 -5.47
C CYS A 124 -15.14 5.55 -4.67
N SER A 125 -14.61 6.62 -5.25
CA SER A 125 -14.41 7.90 -4.60
C SER A 125 -13.59 7.75 -3.31
N ALA A 126 -14.20 8.01 -2.16
CA ALA A 126 -13.58 7.86 -0.85
C ALA A 126 -14.14 6.67 -0.05
N VAL A 127 -14.97 5.81 -0.65
CA VAL A 127 -15.49 4.61 0.02
C VAL A 127 -14.34 3.70 0.42
N GLY A 128 -14.27 3.34 1.71
CA GLY A 128 -13.16 2.59 2.28
C GLY A 128 -12.12 3.45 3.01
N ILE A 129 -12.20 4.78 2.91
CA ILE A 129 -11.39 5.70 3.71
C ILE A 129 -12.19 6.12 4.94
N PRO A 130 -11.76 5.79 6.17
CA PRO A 130 -12.51 6.10 7.38
C PRO A 130 -12.90 7.58 7.49
N GLY A 131 -14.19 7.84 7.75
CA GLY A 131 -14.71 9.19 7.94
C GLY A 131 -14.87 10.04 6.68
N ARG A 132 -14.65 9.48 5.47
CA ARG A 132 -14.69 10.24 4.21
C ARG A 132 -15.77 9.80 3.22
N TYR A 133 -16.65 8.89 3.61
CA TYR A 133 -17.77 8.47 2.76
C TYR A 133 -19.05 8.34 3.58
N SER A 134 -20.17 8.57 2.91
CA SER A 134 -21.51 8.45 3.48
C SER A 134 -22.13 7.09 3.16
N PHE A 135 -23.28 6.81 3.79
CA PHE A 135 -24.05 5.62 3.46
C PHE A 135 -24.59 5.63 2.02
N THR A 136 -24.87 6.82 1.46
CA THR A 136 -25.35 6.95 0.08
C THR A 136 -24.24 6.60 -0.92
N ASP A 137 -22.99 7.02 -0.66
CA ASP A 137 -21.82 6.65 -1.46
C ASP A 137 -21.60 5.13 -1.45
N TYR A 138 -21.64 4.53 -0.25
CA TYR A 138 -21.50 3.10 -0.08
C TYR A 138 -22.62 2.32 -0.81
N SER A 139 -23.86 2.78 -0.70
CA SER A 139 -25.02 2.19 -1.38
C SER A 139 -24.96 2.34 -2.90
N LYS A 140 -24.43 3.46 -3.39
CA LYS A 140 -24.19 3.71 -4.83
C LYS A 140 -23.17 2.71 -5.36
N LEU A 141 -22.04 2.56 -4.67
CA LEU A 141 -21.03 1.57 -5.03
C LEU A 141 -21.59 0.14 -5.03
N ALA A 142 -22.36 -0.23 -4.00
CA ALA A 142 -22.98 -1.56 -3.93
C ALA A 142 -23.89 -1.84 -5.13
N ARG A 143 -24.68 -0.85 -5.56
CA ARG A 143 -25.54 -0.91 -6.75
C ARG A 143 -24.73 -0.99 -8.05
N THR A 144 -23.67 -0.19 -8.18
CA THR A 144 -22.75 -0.26 -9.33
C THR A 144 -22.19 -1.67 -9.46
N LEU A 145 -21.59 -2.23 -8.41
CA LEU A 145 -21.02 -3.58 -8.43
C LEU A 145 -22.06 -4.67 -8.73
N ARG A 146 -23.31 -4.49 -8.29
CA ARG A 146 -24.41 -5.42 -8.61
C ARG A 146 -24.74 -5.44 -10.10
N ALA A 147 -24.71 -4.29 -10.77
CA ALA A 147 -24.99 -4.18 -12.20
C ALA A 147 -23.92 -4.86 -13.08
N HIS A 148 -22.69 -5.02 -12.57
CA HIS A 148 -21.62 -5.73 -13.29
C HIS A 148 -21.75 -7.27 -13.23
N HIS A 149 -22.60 -7.81 -12.36
CA HIS A 149 -22.82 -9.26 -12.23
C HIS A 149 -21.53 -10.09 -12.08
N PHE A 150 -20.60 -9.64 -11.24
CA PHE A 150 -19.36 -10.35 -10.96
C PHE A 150 -19.60 -11.76 -10.42
N ASP A 151 -18.75 -12.71 -10.83
CA ASP A 151 -18.78 -14.10 -10.37
C ASP A 151 -17.88 -14.31 -9.15
N LEU A 152 -16.78 -13.56 -9.07
CA LEU A 152 -15.76 -13.68 -8.03
C LEU A 152 -15.29 -12.30 -7.56
N ALA A 153 -15.26 -12.10 -6.24
CA ALA A 153 -14.63 -10.95 -5.62
C ALA A 153 -13.41 -11.36 -4.81
N PHE A 154 -12.30 -10.64 -4.98
CA PHE A 154 -11.20 -10.59 -4.02
C PHE A 154 -11.30 -9.29 -3.22
N VAL A 155 -11.54 -9.38 -1.92
CA VAL A 155 -11.53 -8.23 -1.01
C VAL A 155 -10.22 -8.24 -0.27
N LEU A 156 -9.38 -7.24 -0.53
CA LEU A 156 -8.01 -7.21 0.00
C LEU A 156 -7.91 -6.39 1.30
N ASP A 157 -9.01 -5.77 1.73
CA ASP A 157 -9.08 -4.97 2.93
C ASP A 157 -9.65 -5.76 4.12
N ARG A 158 -9.17 -5.46 5.33
CA ARG A 158 -9.62 -6.11 6.59
C ARG A 158 -10.86 -5.42 7.20
N SER A 159 -11.40 -4.40 6.53
CA SER A 159 -12.59 -3.67 6.96
C SER A 159 -13.85 -4.54 6.84
N PRO A 160 -14.62 -4.74 7.92
CA PRO A 160 -15.88 -5.49 7.87
C PRO A 160 -16.88 -4.87 6.88
N MET A 161 -16.86 -3.54 6.72
CA MET A 161 -17.70 -2.84 5.74
C MET A 161 -17.30 -3.17 4.30
N LEU A 162 -16.00 -3.26 4.00
CA LEU A 162 -15.56 -3.62 2.65
C LEU A 162 -15.78 -5.11 2.34
N THR A 163 -15.70 -6.00 3.34
CA THR A 163 -16.06 -7.41 3.13
C THR A 163 -17.56 -7.60 2.85
N LEU A 164 -18.41 -6.81 3.51
CA LEU A 164 -19.86 -6.85 3.34
C LEU A 164 -20.30 -6.35 1.95
N LEU A 165 -19.52 -5.47 1.33
CA LEU A 165 -19.85 -4.82 0.06
C LEU A 165 -20.13 -5.84 -1.07
N PRO A 166 -19.24 -6.81 -1.41
CA PRO A 166 -19.55 -7.86 -2.37
C PRO A 166 -20.79 -8.70 -2.07
N TRP A 167 -21.06 -8.96 -0.78
CA TRP A 167 -22.25 -9.70 -0.38
C TRP A 167 -23.51 -8.89 -0.69
N LEU A 168 -23.52 -7.60 -0.36
CA LEU A 168 -24.62 -6.69 -0.73
C LEU A 168 -24.75 -6.56 -2.25
N SER A 169 -23.63 -6.51 -2.97
CA SER A 169 -23.61 -6.39 -4.43
C SER A 169 -24.02 -7.66 -5.15
N GLY A 170 -24.20 -8.76 -4.44
CA GLY A 170 -24.73 -9.94 -5.06
C GLY A 170 -23.67 -10.90 -5.63
N ILE A 171 -22.42 -10.81 -5.18
CA ILE A 171 -21.31 -11.56 -5.77
C ILE A 171 -21.21 -12.93 -5.08
N PRO A 172 -21.28 -14.05 -5.82
CA PRO A 172 -21.51 -15.37 -5.23
C PRO A 172 -20.28 -15.94 -4.51
N ARG A 173 -19.08 -15.76 -5.06
CA ARG A 173 -17.81 -16.17 -4.43
C ARG A 173 -17.01 -14.94 -4.01
N ARG A 174 -16.56 -14.91 -2.76
CA ARG A 174 -15.96 -13.76 -2.10
C ARG A 174 -14.78 -14.22 -1.25
N VAL A 175 -13.58 -13.93 -1.70
CA VAL A 175 -12.30 -14.33 -1.10
C VAL A 175 -11.68 -13.12 -0.42
N GLY A 176 -11.14 -13.29 0.79
CA GLY A 176 -10.48 -12.20 1.49
C GLY A 176 -9.89 -12.60 2.84
N PRO A 177 -9.13 -11.70 3.48
CA PRO A 177 -8.55 -11.94 4.78
C PRO A 177 -9.63 -11.95 5.87
N ASP A 178 -9.49 -12.85 6.84
CA ASP A 178 -10.28 -12.87 8.07
C ASP A 178 -9.38 -12.57 9.27
N SER A 179 -9.44 -11.32 9.74
CA SER A 179 -8.77 -10.89 10.96
C SER A 179 -9.79 -10.78 12.08
N LEU A 180 -9.81 -11.79 12.96
CA LEU A 180 -10.71 -11.84 14.12
C LEU A 180 -12.20 -11.76 13.76
N GLY A 181 -12.64 -12.54 12.76
CA GLY A 181 -14.04 -12.63 12.37
C GLY A 181 -14.52 -11.51 11.43
N ARG A 182 -13.68 -10.52 11.10
CA ARG A 182 -14.03 -9.40 10.21
C ARG A 182 -14.37 -9.84 8.79
N GLY A 183 -13.97 -11.05 8.38
CA GLY A 183 -14.38 -11.68 7.13
C GLY A 183 -15.75 -12.34 7.18
N PHE A 184 -16.66 -11.94 8.08
CA PHE A 184 -17.92 -12.65 8.37
C PHE A 184 -18.84 -12.87 7.16
N SER A 185 -18.74 -12.04 6.12
CA SER A 185 -19.56 -12.10 4.91
C SER A 185 -18.87 -12.81 3.73
N LEU A 186 -17.59 -13.15 3.86
CA LEU A 186 -16.79 -13.86 2.85
C LEU A 186 -17.15 -15.36 2.79
N THR A 187 -17.02 -15.95 1.60
CA THR A 187 -17.16 -17.40 1.37
C THR A 187 -15.85 -18.13 1.64
N ASP A 188 -14.74 -17.60 1.14
CA ASP A 188 -13.40 -18.17 1.26
C ASP A 188 -12.58 -17.22 2.16
N ARG A 189 -12.47 -17.59 3.43
CA ARG A 189 -11.84 -16.77 4.47
C ARG A 189 -10.42 -17.22 4.70
N VAL A 190 -9.47 -16.32 4.56
CA VAL A 190 -8.05 -16.62 4.77
C VAL A 190 -7.61 -16.05 6.10
N PRO A 191 -7.25 -16.88 7.09
CA PRO A 191 -6.81 -16.39 8.39
C PRO A 191 -5.52 -15.58 8.22
N VAL A 192 -5.47 -14.40 8.85
CA VAL A 192 -4.26 -13.59 8.88
C VAL A 192 -3.64 -13.66 10.27
N SER A 193 -2.38 -14.07 10.34
CA SER A 193 -1.65 -14.11 11.60
C SER A 193 -1.53 -12.71 12.21
N SER A 194 -1.83 -12.60 13.49
CA SER A 194 -1.53 -11.43 14.31
C SER A 194 -0.30 -11.65 15.20
N SER A 195 0.41 -12.77 15.04
CA SER A 195 1.56 -13.09 15.87
C SER A 195 2.78 -12.27 15.46
N PRO A 196 3.46 -11.58 16.39
CA PRO A 196 4.74 -10.91 16.11
C PRO A 196 5.84 -11.87 15.65
N THR A 197 5.71 -13.17 15.91
CA THR A 197 6.67 -14.20 15.46
C THR A 197 6.39 -14.70 14.04
N HIS A 198 5.27 -14.30 13.45
CA HIS A 198 4.85 -14.70 12.11
C HIS A 198 4.48 -13.45 11.31
N LEU A 199 5.47 -12.57 11.11
CA LEU A 199 5.35 -11.40 10.26
C LEU A 199 5.44 -11.84 8.79
N GLN A 200 4.50 -11.34 7.99
CA GLN A 200 4.40 -11.64 6.57
C GLN A 200 4.28 -10.33 5.81
N HIS A 201 4.95 -10.24 4.67
CA HIS A 201 4.81 -9.10 3.78
C HIS A 201 3.36 -9.01 3.28
N GLN A 202 2.80 -7.80 3.20
CA GLN A 202 1.38 -7.64 2.86
C GLN A 202 1.02 -8.17 1.45
N ALA A 203 1.94 -8.06 0.48
CA ALA A 203 1.76 -8.68 -0.84
C ALA A 203 1.60 -10.22 -0.74
N GLU A 204 2.33 -10.86 0.16
CA GLU A 204 2.25 -12.29 0.38
C GLU A 204 0.91 -12.70 1.03
N VAL A 205 0.36 -11.86 1.92
CA VAL A 205 -1.00 -12.03 2.46
C VAL A 205 -2.05 -12.00 1.33
N TYR A 206 -1.85 -11.17 0.30
CA TYR A 206 -2.74 -11.16 -0.86
C TYR A 206 -2.57 -12.41 -1.73
N LEU A 207 -1.35 -12.91 -1.88
CA LEU A 207 -1.08 -14.17 -2.60
C LEU A 207 -1.68 -15.38 -1.87
N ASP A 208 -1.76 -15.38 -0.54
CA ASP A 208 -2.46 -16.43 0.21
C ASP A 208 -3.94 -16.52 -0.14
N LEU A 209 -4.58 -15.43 -0.57
CA LEU A 209 -5.96 -15.47 -1.07
C LEU A 209 -6.08 -16.30 -2.34
N ALA A 210 -5.10 -16.17 -3.24
CA ALA A 210 -5.04 -16.99 -4.45
C ALA A 210 -4.77 -18.46 -4.12
N ARG A 211 -3.82 -18.73 -3.20
CA ARG A 211 -3.52 -20.10 -2.74
C ARG A 211 -4.71 -20.77 -2.08
N ALA A 212 -5.47 -20.03 -1.27
CA ALA A 212 -6.64 -20.55 -0.57
C ALA A 212 -7.73 -21.08 -1.50
N ILE A 213 -7.77 -20.58 -2.75
CA ILE A 213 -8.70 -21.05 -3.77
C ILE A 213 -8.06 -21.95 -4.83
N GLY A 214 -6.80 -22.34 -4.63
CA GLY A 214 -6.07 -23.28 -5.49
C GLY A 214 -5.42 -22.67 -6.73
N LEU A 215 -5.18 -21.36 -6.79
CA LEU A 215 -4.46 -20.76 -7.92
C LEU A 215 -2.95 -21.00 -7.81
N PRO A 216 -2.26 -21.28 -8.93
CA PRO A 216 -0.81 -21.37 -8.95
C PRO A 216 -0.20 -19.96 -8.73
N VAL A 217 0.78 -19.88 -7.84
CA VAL A 217 1.54 -18.65 -7.58
C VAL A 217 2.99 -18.90 -7.98
N ASP A 218 3.38 -18.39 -9.15
CA ASP A 218 4.73 -18.56 -9.69
C ASP A 218 5.48 -17.23 -9.71
N ALA A 219 6.19 -16.95 -8.62
CA ALA A 219 7.09 -15.81 -8.44
C ALA A 219 6.60 -14.43 -8.99
N PRO A 220 5.34 -14.02 -8.74
CA PRO A 220 4.84 -12.75 -9.25
C PRO A 220 5.55 -11.57 -8.58
N ARG A 221 5.69 -10.44 -9.28
CA ARG A 221 6.45 -9.28 -8.79
C ARG A 221 5.56 -8.06 -8.64
N MET A 222 5.89 -7.22 -7.67
CA MET A 222 5.26 -5.91 -7.56
C MET A 222 5.74 -5.06 -8.74
N ARG A 223 4.81 -4.44 -9.47
CA ARG A 223 5.14 -3.59 -10.63
C ARG A 223 4.24 -2.37 -10.71
N PHE A 224 4.83 -1.26 -11.13
CA PHE A 224 4.13 -0.09 -11.62
C PHE A 224 4.97 0.46 -12.75
N GLU A 225 4.43 0.44 -13.97
CA GLU A 225 5.18 0.80 -15.17
C GLU A 225 4.62 2.11 -15.73
N PRO A 226 5.48 3.13 -15.95
CA PRO A 226 5.05 4.32 -16.66
C PRO A 226 4.71 3.98 -18.11
N THR A 227 3.78 4.75 -18.68
CA THR A 227 3.44 4.64 -20.10
C THR A 227 4.60 5.07 -20.98
N ALA A 228 4.58 4.69 -22.27
CA ALA A 228 5.59 5.14 -23.23
C ALA A 228 5.65 6.68 -23.35
N GLN A 229 4.50 7.35 -23.22
CA GLN A 229 4.42 8.81 -23.25
C GLN A 229 5.08 9.45 -22.02
N GLU A 230 4.85 8.89 -20.82
CA GLU A 230 5.50 9.36 -19.59
C GLU A 230 7.01 9.10 -19.61
N ARG A 231 7.47 8.00 -20.22
CA ARG A 231 8.91 7.79 -20.44
C ARG A 231 9.51 8.82 -21.39
N GLN A 232 8.77 9.24 -22.41
CA GLN A 232 9.24 10.24 -23.38
C GLN A 232 9.26 11.66 -22.81
N SER A 233 8.47 11.96 -21.77
CA SER A 233 8.49 13.28 -21.11
C SER A 233 9.71 13.49 -20.21
N VAL A 234 10.47 12.44 -19.93
CA VAL A 234 11.65 12.49 -19.05
C VAL A 234 12.95 12.51 -19.85
N SER A 235 13.77 13.53 -19.62
CA SER A 235 15.11 13.61 -20.19
C SER A 235 16.09 12.69 -19.43
N ARG A 236 16.93 11.99 -20.21
CA ARG A 236 18.04 11.24 -19.66
C ARG A 236 19.03 12.19 -18.97
N PRO A 237 19.46 11.91 -17.73
CA PRO A 237 20.44 12.76 -17.06
C PRO A 237 21.81 12.65 -17.72
N SER A 238 22.57 13.76 -17.70
CA SER A 238 23.98 13.81 -18.09
C SER A 238 24.94 13.41 -16.97
N ARG A 239 24.45 13.22 -15.74
CA ARG A 239 25.21 12.86 -14.54
C ARG A 239 24.46 11.86 -13.67
N LEU A 240 25.09 11.32 -12.63
CA LEU A 240 24.43 10.46 -11.65
C LEU A 240 23.22 11.18 -11.04
N ARG A 241 22.01 10.63 -11.20
CA ARG A 241 20.77 11.21 -10.65
C ARG A 241 20.31 10.41 -9.43
N ILE A 242 20.00 11.11 -8.34
CA ILE A 242 19.51 10.52 -7.08
C ILE A 242 18.20 11.19 -6.70
N ALA A 243 17.16 10.39 -6.44
CA ALA A 243 15.88 10.90 -5.96
C ALA A 243 15.86 11.00 -4.43
N LEU A 244 15.44 12.16 -3.92
CA LEU A 244 15.23 12.41 -2.51
C LEU A 244 13.75 12.65 -2.23
N PHE A 245 13.15 11.80 -1.41
CA PHE A 245 11.80 11.96 -0.91
C PHE A 245 11.81 12.30 0.59
N THR A 246 11.82 13.59 0.89
CA THR A 246 11.90 14.11 2.27
C THR A 246 10.54 14.09 3.00
N GLY A 247 9.45 14.06 2.22
CA GLY A 247 8.07 14.19 2.69
C GLY A 247 7.39 12.86 3.01
N GLY A 248 6.09 12.77 2.71
CA GLY A 248 5.28 11.57 2.93
C GLY A 248 4.62 11.50 4.31
N GLY A 249 3.99 10.39 4.65
CA GLY A 249 3.33 10.22 5.96
C GLY A 249 2.04 11.04 6.13
N SER A 250 1.52 11.69 5.09
CA SER A 250 0.19 12.31 5.11
C SER A 250 -0.67 11.71 4.01
N ASN A 251 -1.67 10.92 4.41
CA ASN A 251 -2.59 10.23 3.53
C ASN A 251 -4.04 10.66 3.86
N PRO A 252 -4.99 10.54 2.92
CA PRO A 252 -6.39 10.81 3.23
C PRO A 252 -6.88 9.98 4.43
N GLY A 253 -7.15 10.66 5.56
CA GLY A 253 -7.64 10.00 6.78
C GLY A 253 -6.56 9.48 7.73
N MET A 254 -5.27 9.70 7.45
CA MET A 254 -4.17 9.29 8.32
C MET A 254 -2.96 10.21 8.21
N ASP A 255 -2.43 10.67 9.34
CA ASP A 255 -1.18 11.44 9.42
C ASP A 255 -0.19 10.72 10.34
N LEU A 256 0.99 10.43 9.80
CA LEU A 256 2.12 9.73 10.38
C LEU A 256 3.43 10.47 10.08
N THR A 257 3.40 11.81 10.08
CA THR A 257 4.58 12.68 9.92
C THR A 257 5.76 12.33 10.83
N ALA A 258 5.55 11.65 11.97
CA ALA A 258 6.61 11.12 12.83
C ALA A 258 7.54 10.11 12.15
N LYS A 259 7.15 9.54 11.00
CA LYS A 259 8.00 8.68 10.16
C LYS A 259 9.01 9.45 9.32
N ARG A 260 8.89 10.78 9.22
CA ARG A 260 9.79 11.61 8.41
C ARG A 260 11.14 11.75 9.09
N TRP A 261 12.20 11.48 8.35
CA TRP A 261 13.55 11.78 8.79
C TRP A 261 13.75 13.30 8.87
N PRO A 262 14.45 13.83 9.89
CA PRO A 262 14.66 15.26 10.06
C PRO A 262 15.29 15.94 8.84
N LEU A 263 14.81 17.14 8.50
CA LEU A 263 15.19 17.85 7.27
C LEU A 263 16.67 18.27 7.24
N ASP A 264 17.21 18.68 8.40
CA ASP A 264 18.63 19.01 8.58
C ASP A 264 19.54 17.84 8.19
N ARG A 265 19.12 16.61 8.46
CA ARG A 265 19.89 15.41 8.06
C ARG A 265 19.78 15.12 6.57
N PHE A 266 18.63 15.41 5.94
CA PHE A 266 18.51 15.38 4.48
C PHE A 266 19.40 16.44 3.84
N GLU A 267 19.53 17.62 4.44
CA GLU A 267 20.45 18.66 3.98
C GLU A 267 21.90 18.20 4.01
N ASP A 268 22.36 17.67 5.15
CA ASP A 268 23.72 17.13 5.30
C ASP A 268 24.02 16.04 4.26
N LEU A 269 23.07 15.12 4.06
CA LEU A 269 23.18 14.07 3.05
C LEU A 269 23.24 14.65 1.63
N ALA A 270 22.33 15.56 1.30
CA ALA A 270 22.26 16.18 -0.01
C ALA A 270 23.55 16.93 -0.38
N ARG A 271 24.16 17.63 0.59
CA ARG A 271 25.48 18.28 0.39
C ARG A 271 26.56 17.26 0.02
N LYS A 272 26.64 16.13 0.73
CA LYS A 272 27.62 15.08 0.42
C LYS A 272 27.40 14.48 -0.96
N LEU A 273 26.15 14.18 -1.31
CA LEU A 273 25.81 13.64 -2.64
C LEU A 273 26.18 14.61 -3.76
N ILE A 274 25.99 15.92 -3.56
CA ILE A 274 26.37 16.94 -4.54
C ILE A 274 27.90 17.09 -4.62
N TYR A 275 28.57 17.34 -3.49
CA TYR A 275 29.99 17.74 -3.49
C TYR A 275 30.96 16.58 -3.66
N GLU A 276 30.63 15.41 -3.11
CA GLU A 276 31.53 14.25 -3.15
C GLU A 276 31.26 13.37 -4.38
N LEU A 277 30.00 13.26 -4.82
CA LEU A 277 29.63 12.40 -5.96
C LEU A 277 29.30 13.18 -7.24
N GLY A 278 29.23 14.51 -7.21
CA GLY A 278 28.82 15.31 -8.35
C GLY A 278 27.39 15.02 -8.82
N ALA A 279 26.54 14.47 -7.93
CA ALA A 279 25.23 13.98 -8.29
C ALA A 279 24.25 15.14 -8.57
N GLN A 280 23.29 14.88 -9.47
CA GLN A 280 22.07 15.67 -9.62
C GLN A 280 21.02 15.13 -8.66
N LEU A 281 20.47 15.99 -7.81
CA LEU A 281 19.40 15.62 -6.90
C LEU A 281 18.05 15.92 -7.54
N LEU A 282 17.14 14.95 -7.42
CA LEU A 282 15.75 15.09 -7.80
C LEU A 282 14.89 15.10 -6.53
N LEU A 283 14.39 16.28 -6.14
CA LEU A 283 13.46 16.39 -5.02
C LEU A 283 12.06 16.02 -5.50
N ILE A 284 11.46 15.03 -4.85
CA ILE A 284 10.14 14.49 -5.20
C ILE A 284 9.20 14.54 -4.00
N GLY A 285 7.90 14.50 -4.28
CA GLY A 285 6.86 14.49 -3.27
C GLY A 285 5.53 15.02 -3.81
N GLY A 286 4.49 14.91 -3.01
CA GLY A 286 3.17 15.41 -3.36
C GLY A 286 3.03 16.92 -3.12
N PRO A 287 1.88 17.53 -3.45
CA PRO A 287 1.62 18.95 -3.21
C PRO A 287 1.81 19.37 -1.74
N GLY A 288 1.50 18.48 -0.79
CA GLY A 288 1.69 18.74 0.64
C GLY A 288 3.15 18.78 1.11
N ASP A 289 4.09 18.32 0.28
CA ASP A 289 5.52 18.27 0.60
C ASP A 289 6.28 19.47 0.02
N VAL A 290 5.61 20.34 -0.74
CA VAL A 290 6.22 21.52 -1.39
C VAL A 290 6.98 22.41 -0.40
N PRO A 291 6.42 22.81 0.76
CA PRO A 291 7.14 23.67 1.70
C PRO A 291 8.44 23.03 2.20
N LEU A 292 8.44 21.71 2.43
CA LEU A 292 9.58 20.97 2.97
C LEU A 292 10.71 20.88 1.95
N ASN A 293 10.39 20.53 0.70
CA ASN A 293 11.39 20.45 -0.36
C ASN A 293 11.86 21.82 -0.84
N GLN A 294 11.04 22.86 -0.74
CA GLN A 294 11.47 24.24 -0.99
C GLN A 294 12.50 24.68 0.05
N GLN A 295 12.25 24.43 1.34
CA GLN A 295 13.20 24.73 2.41
C GLN A 295 14.54 24.02 2.21
N LEU A 296 14.53 22.75 1.80
CA LEU A 296 15.76 22.01 1.49
C LEU A 296 16.48 22.61 0.28
N GLN A 297 15.75 22.91 -0.80
CA GLN A 297 16.33 23.51 -2.01
C GLN A 297 17.00 24.86 -1.70
N ASP A 298 16.35 25.71 -0.91
CA ASP A 298 16.86 27.02 -0.51
C ASP A 298 18.13 26.88 0.35
N ALA A 299 18.13 25.95 1.30
CA ALA A 299 19.29 25.69 2.16
C ALA A 299 20.50 25.20 1.37
N LEU A 300 20.30 24.38 0.34
CA LEU A 300 21.37 23.87 -0.51
C LEU A 300 22.01 24.96 -1.39
N GLY A 301 21.27 26.02 -1.74
CA GLY A 301 21.77 27.14 -2.56
C GLY A 301 22.29 26.70 -3.93
N ALA A 302 21.85 25.55 -4.43
CA ALA A 302 22.40 24.93 -5.63
C ALA A 302 21.95 25.69 -6.90
N GLN A 303 22.89 25.93 -7.81
CA GLN A 303 22.62 26.60 -9.09
C GLN A 303 22.36 25.60 -10.22
N GLY A 304 21.64 26.09 -11.24
CA GLY A 304 21.35 25.34 -12.46
C GLY A 304 20.50 24.09 -12.22
N ASP A 305 20.88 23.01 -12.89
CA ASP A 305 20.20 21.71 -12.84
C ASP A 305 20.81 20.76 -11.78
N THR A 306 21.58 21.27 -10.82
CA THR A 306 22.16 20.43 -9.75
C THR A 306 21.11 19.88 -8.81
N VAL A 307 20.06 20.67 -8.52
CA VAL A 307 18.89 20.25 -7.75
C VAL A 307 17.65 20.55 -8.58
N ILE A 308 16.95 19.51 -9.00
CA ILE A 308 15.68 19.60 -9.72
C ILE A 308 14.55 19.30 -8.74
N ASN A 309 13.69 20.28 -8.48
CA ASN A 309 12.55 20.12 -7.58
C ASN A 309 11.26 19.86 -8.37
N LEU A 310 10.82 18.59 -8.38
CA LEU A 310 9.60 18.11 -9.03
C LEU A 310 8.42 17.92 -8.05
N THR A 311 8.56 18.38 -6.81
CA THR A 311 7.53 18.23 -5.77
C THR A 311 6.21 18.86 -6.20
N GLY A 312 5.14 18.07 -6.25
CA GLY A 312 3.81 18.51 -6.70
C GLY A 312 3.72 18.86 -8.20
N LYS A 313 4.75 18.56 -9.00
CA LYS A 313 4.83 18.90 -10.44
C LYS A 313 4.78 17.70 -11.37
N THR A 314 4.54 16.50 -10.83
CA THR A 314 4.51 15.25 -11.60
C THR A 314 3.25 14.47 -11.31
N THR A 315 2.75 13.77 -12.32
CA THR A 315 1.84 12.63 -12.09
C THR A 315 2.63 11.45 -11.49
N LEU A 316 1.93 10.42 -11.01
CA LEU A 316 2.61 9.24 -10.48
C LEU A 316 3.38 8.48 -11.57
N GLY A 317 2.87 8.41 -12.80
CA GLY A 317 3.57 7.77 -13.91
C GLY A 317 4.76 8.59 -14.40
N GLU A 318 4.66 9.92 -14.45
CA GLU A 318 5.84 10.78 -14.69
C GLU A 318 6.90 10.61 -13.59
N LEU A 319 6.49 10.52 -12.32
CA LEU A 319 7.41 10.23 -11.22
C LEU A 319 8.08 8.87 -11.40
N ALA A 320 7.35 7.82 -11.76
CA ALA A 320 7.93 6.51 -12.03
C ALA A 320 8.93 6.56 -13.19
N ALA A 321 8.63 7.27 -14.28
CA ALA A 321 9.55 7.49 -15.38
C ALA A 321 10.82 8.26 -14.94
N GLN A 322 10.69 9.24 -14.05
CA GLN A 322 11.85 9.93 -13.46
C GLN A 322 12.70 9.01 -12.58
N LEU A 323 12.06 8.14 -11.80
CA LEU A 323 12.73 7.14 -10.96
C LEU A 323 13.47 6.08 -11.78
N GLU A 324 12.96 5.68 -12.95
CA GLU A 324 13.68 4.80 -13.89
C GLU A 324 15.02 5.41 -14.34
N GLN A 325 15.19 6.73 -14.28
CA GLN A 325 16.44 7.43 -14.61
C GLN A 325 17.35 7.69 -13.39
N CYS A 326 16.93 7.29 -12.18
CA CYS A 326 17.69 7.48 -10.96
C CYS A 326 18.49 6.23 -10.62
N ALA A 327 19.73 6.40 -10.18
CA ALA A 327 20.55 5.29 -9.69
C ALA A 327 20.22 4.89 -8.24
N LEU A 328 19.63 5.82 -7.48
CA LEU A 328 19.29 5.62 -6.08
C LEU A 328 18.04 6.44 -5.72
N PHE A 329 17.17 5.84 -4.94
CA PHE A 329 16.05 6.51 -4.26
C PHE A 329 16.33 6.49 -2.75
N ILE A 330 16.19 7.64 -2.10
CA ILE A 330 16.32 7.79 -0.65
C ILE A 330 15.05 8.47 -0.14
N GLY A 331 14.34 7.83 0.78
CA GLY A 331 13.09 8.36 1.29
C GLY A 331 12.60 7.68 2.56
N ASN A 332 11.50 8.21 3.09
CA ASN A 332 10.83 7.69 4.28
C ASN A 332 9.91 6.50 3.94
N ASP A 333 9.47 5.76 4.96
CA ASP A 333 8.28 4.90 4.88
C ASP A 333 7.01 5.79 4.84
N SER A 334 6.40 5.90 3.65
CA SER A 334 5.45 6.96 3.28
C SER A 334 4.06 6.47 2.89
#